data_AF-A0A1I2BDJ9-F1
#
_entry.id   AF-A0A1I2BDJ9-F1
#
_cell.length_a   1.000
_cell.length_b   1.000
_cell.length_c   1.000
_cell.angle_alpha   90.00
_cell.angle_beta   90.00
_cell.angle_gamma   90.00
#
_symmetry.space_group_name_H-M   'P 1'
#
loop_
_entity.id
_entity.type
_entity.pdbx_description
1 polymer ?
#
loop_
_entity_poly.entity_id
_entity_poly.type
_entity_poly.pdbx_seq_one_letter_code
_entity_poly.pdbx_strand_id
1 'polypeptide(L)' 'MGDVINLNRYRKAKARAEKEQKAEANRVRHGRTRTEKQAVQRELDRQATELDGKRLDSADEGPQGP' A
#
# COMPACT_ATOMS: atom_id res chain seq x y z
N MET A 1 24.66 4.48 -45.47
CA MET A 1 24.73 3.84 -44.13
C MET A 1 23.44 4.18 -43.42
N GLY A 2 22.58 3.20 -43.17
CA GLY A 2 21.29 3.43 -42.49
C GLY A 2 21.33 2.78 -41.12
N ASP A 3 21.11 3.57 -40.07
CA ASP A 3 21.02 3.05 -38.71
C ASP A 3 19.77 2.17 -38.56
N VAL A 4 19.99 0.87 -38.35
CA VAL A 4 18.91 -0.08 -38.07
C VAL A 4 18.49 0.09 -36.61
N ILE A 5 17.47 0.90 -36.39
CA ILE A 5 16.94 1.15 -35.05
C ILE A 5 16.01 0.01 -34.64
N ASN A 6 16.27 -0.61 -33.49
CA ASN A 6 15.40 -1.65 -32.95
C ASN A 6 14.11 -1.04 -32.38
N LEU A 7 13.03 -1.13 -33.15
CA LEU A 7 11.70 -0.63 -32.81
C LEU A 7 11.13 -1.25 -31.51
N ASN A 8 11.51 -2.48 -31.17
CA ASN A 8 11.04 -3.12 -29.93
C ASN A 8 11.67 -2.45 -28.70
N ARG A 9 12.95 -2.09 -28.76
CA ARG A 9 13.61 -1.34 -27.69
C ARG A 9 12.99 0.04 -27.52
N TYR A 10 12.69 0.72 -28.63
CA TYR A 10 12.02 2.02 -28.61
C TYR A 10 10.63 1.95 -27.96
N ARG A 11 9.79 0.99 -28.38
CA ARG A 11 8.46 0.76 -27.78
C ARG A 11 8.54 0.46 -26.29
N LYS A 12 9.51 -0.38 -25.87
CA LYS A 12 9.74 -0.67 -24.44
C LYS A 12 10.17 0.57 -23.67
N ALA A 13 11.04 1.41 -24.23
CA ALA A 13 11.46 2.67 -23.59
C ALA A 13 10.27 3.61 -23.40
N LYS A 14 9.45 3.80 -24.45
CA LYS A 14 8.21 4.59 -24.37
C LYS A 14 7.26 4.08 -23.29
N ALA A 15 7.02 2.76 -23.26
CA ALA A 15 6.15 2.14 -22.25
C ALA A 15 6.68 2.30 -20.81
N ARG A 16 8.01 2.32 -20.60
CA ARG A 16 8.60 2.62 -19.28
C ARG A 16 8.38 4.08 -18.90
N ALA A 17 8.63 5.02 -19.82
CA ALA A 17 8.43 6.45 -19.58
C ALA A 17 6.96 6.77 -19.24
N GLU A 18 5.99 6.18 -19.96
CA GLU A 18 4.57 6.34 -19.64
C GLU A 18 4.19 5.78 -18.27
N LYS A 19 4.79 4.66 -17.85
CA LYS A 19 4.58 4.10 -16.51
C LYS A 19 5.15 5.01 -15.42
N GLU A 20 6.31 5.60 -15.66
CA GLU A 20 6.97 6.51 -14.72
C GLU A 20 6.18 7.80 -14.55
N GLN A 21 5.70 8.41 -15.63
CA GLN A 21 4.81 9.58 -15.60
C GLN A 21 3.50 9.28 -14.84
N LYS A 22 2.90 8.11 -15.08
CA LYS A 22 1.71 7.68 -14.33
C LYS A 22 2.02 7.50 -12.84
N ALA A 23 3.18 6.93 -12.51
CA ALA A 23 3.61 6.76 -11.13
C ALA A 23 3.80 8.13 -10.44
N GLU A 24 4.44 9.08 -11.11
CA GLU A 24 4.62 10.44 -10.62
C GLU A 24 3.28 11.18 -10.45
N ALA A 25 2.40 11.11 -11.44
CA ALA A 25 1.05 11.66 -11.34
C ALA A 25 0.26 11.04 -10.17
N ASN A 26 0.42 9.74 -9.93
CA ASN A 26 -0.20 9.07 -8.80
C ASN A 26 0.43 9.49 -7.45
N ARG A 27 1.74 9.73 -7.38
CA ARG A 27 2.41 10.29 -6.19
C ARG A 27 1.86 11.67 -5.86
N VAL A 28 1.75 12.55 -6.85
CA VAL A 28 1.20 13.91 -6.68
C VAL A 28 -0.27 13.88 -6.31
N ARG A 29 -1.09 13.11 -7.03
CA ARG A 29 -2.55 13.07 -6.81
C ARG A 29 -2.98 12.43 -5.50
N HIS A 30 -2.28 11.38 -5.08
CA HIS A 30 -2.72 10.61 -3.93
C HIS A 30 -1.88 10.90 -2.68
N GLY A 31 -0.73 11.56 -2.78
CA GLY A 31 0.19 11.87 -1.68
C GLY A 31 0.79 10.64 -0.98
N ARG A 32 0.16 9.47 -1.17
CA ARG A 32 0.52 8.14 -0.70
C ARG A 32 0.23 7.15 -1.82
N THR A 33 1.23 6.38 -2.17
CA THR A 33 1.17 5.26 -3.10
C THR A 33 0.31 4.12 -2.55
N ARG A 34 -0.19 3.23 -3.42
CA ARG A 34 -0.99 2.07 -3.01
C ARG A 34 -0.24 1.18 -2.01
N THR A 35 1.08 1.07 -2.15
CA THR A 35 1.97 0.33 -1.26
C THR A 35 2.05 0.97 0.12
N GLU A 36 2.14 2.30 0.21
CA GLU A 36 2.12 3.02 1.48
C GLU A 36 0.75 2.91 2.17
N LYS A 37 -0.35 3.00 1.41
CA LYS A 37 -1.70 2.76 1.97
C LYS A 37 -1.83 1.35 2.55
N GLN A 38 -1.31 0.34 1.86
CA GLN A 38 -1.33 -1.04 2.35
C GLN A 38 -0.44 -1.23 3.58
N ALA A 39 0.73 -0.59 3.62
CA ALA A 39 1.60 -0.64 4.79
C ALA A 39 0.93 0.01 6.02
N VAL A 40 0.31 1.19 5.83
CA VAL A 40 -0.44 1.87 6.89
C VAL A 40 -1.64 1.04 7.33
N GLN A 41 -2.40 0.45 6.40
CA GLN A 41 -3.54 -0.40 6.76
C GLN A 41 -3.10 -1.59 7.59
N ARG A 42 -2.03 -2.29 7.19
CA ARG A 42 -1.48 -3.42 7.96
C ARG A 42 -1.02 -3.00 9.35
N GLU A 43 -0.44 -1.81 9.47
CA GLU A 43 -0.01 -1.27 10.75
C GLU A 43 -1.20 -0.94 11.64
N LEU A 44 -2.25 -0.33 11.08
CA LEU A 44 -3.51 -0.08 11.79
C LEU A 44 -4.20 -1.39 12.20
N ASP A 45 -4.23 -2.40 11.34
CA ASP A 45 -4.83 -3.70 11.64
C ASP A 45 -4.07 -4.41 12.77
N ARG A 46 -2.73 -4.34 12.77
CA ARG A 46 -1.90 -4.85 13.87
C ARG A 46 -2.18 -4.11 15.17
N GLN A 47 -2.15 -2.78 15.14
CA GLN A 47 -2.46 -1.96 16.31
C GLN A 47 -3.87 -2.24 16.83
N ALA A 48 -4.85 -2.42 15.94
CA ALA A 48 -6.21 -2.80 16.32
C ALA A 48 -6.23 -4.17 17.01
N THR A 49 -5.55 -5.18 16.45
CA THR A 49 -5.48 -6.52 17.07
C THR A 49 -4.73 -6.52 18.40
N GLU A 50 -3.66 -5.74 18.53
CA GLU A 50 -2.95 -5.58 19.79
C GLU A 50 -3.79 -4.88 20.85
N LEU A 51 -4.52 -3.83 20.46
CA LEU A 51 -5.42 -3.12 21.36
C LEU A 51 -6.61 -4.00 21.75
N ASP A 52 -7.12 -4.82 20.84
CA ASP A 52 -8.19 -5.78 21.11
C ASP A 52 -7.74 -6.87 22.10
N GLY A 53 -6.56 -7.44 21.91
CA GLY A 53 -5.98 -8.39 22.87
C GLY A 53 -5.57 -7.77 24.22
N LYS A 54 -5.44 -6.44 24.28
CA LYS A 54 -5.16 -5.66 25.49
C LYS A 54 -6.41 -4.98 26.06
N ARG A 55 -7.59 -5.15 25.44
CA ARG A 55 -8.86 -4.79 26.07
C ARG A 55 -9.05 -5.75 27.24
N LEU A 56 -8.72 -5.25 28.43
CA LEU A 56 -9.36 -5.73 29.64
C LEU A 56 -10.81 -5.29 29.49
N ASP A 57 -11.68 -6.24 29.12
CA ASP A 57 -13.12 -6.08 29.31
C ASP A 57 -13.33 -5.65 30.76
N SER A 58 -13.52 -4.35 30.94
CA SER A 58 -13.82 -3.74 32.23
C SER A 58 -15.30 -3.97 32.48
N ALA A 59 -15.62 -5.24 32.65
CA ALA A 59 -16.77 -5.84 33.28
C ALA A 59 -16.24 -7.23 33.69
N ASP A 60 -15.59 -7.39 34.83
CA ASP A 60 -16.27 -7.34 36.14
C ASP A 60 -17.66 -8.00 36.10
N GLU A 61 -17.80 -9.14 35.39
CA GLU A 61 -18.78 -10.14 35.78
C GLU A 61 -18.14 -10.98 36.90
N GLY A 62 -18.22 -10.41 38.11
CA GLY A 62 -17.97 -11.10 39.36
C GLY A 62 -18.85 -12.36 39.50
N PRO A 63 -18.44 -13.31 40.35
CA PRO A 63 -18.71 -14.73 40.19
C PRO A 63 -20.20 -15.05 40.30
N GLN A 64 -20.74 -15.74 39.30
CA GLN A 64 -22.02 -16.42 39.41
C GLN A 64 -21.87 -17.68 40.28
N GLY A 65 -22.62 -17.73 41.38
CA GLY A 65 -23.02 -18.96 42.06
C GLY A 65 -23.24 -18.76 43.58
N PRO A 66 -24.06 -19.60 44.23
CA PRO A 66 -25.09 -20.52 43.73
C PRO A 66 -26.49 -19.87 43.58
#